data_AF-A0A2J6HH28-F1
#
_entry.id   AF-A0A2J6HH28-F1
#
_cell.length_a   1.000
_cell.length_b   1.000
_cell.length_c   1.000
_cell.angle_alpha   90.00
_cell.angle_beta   90.00
_cell.angle_gamma   90.00
#
_symmetry.space_group_name_H-M   'P 1'
#
loop_
_entity.id
_entity.type
_entity.pdbx_description
1 polymer ?
#
loop_
_entity_poly.entity_id
_entity_poly.type
_entity_poly.pdbx_seq_one_letter_code
_entity_poly.pdbx_strand_id
1 'polypeptide(L)'
;MRISLLVIAAILFSSPLKAQVNSDDVGGNNISSIIGVVTSNPDDFYKIKNLLDYTEGVSVLDYCFQGKLMTISFNPEIFREENEVFDLITSYYVNAKCYRKIMSREVYNRQCQNELAKQNQNTNHQSTK
;
A
#
# COMPACT_ATOMS: atom_id res chain seq x y z
N MET A 1 48.08 24.63 -27.75
CA MET A 1 46.83 23.86 -27.57
C MET A 1 47.17 22.43 -27.23
N ARG A 2 47.11 22.08 -25.94
CA ARG A 2 47.05 20.71 -25.45
C ARG A 2 46.17 20.72 -24.20
N ILE A 3 45.19 19.83 -24.16
CA ILE A 3 44.95 18.82 -23.12
C ILE A 3 43.57 18.25 -23.43
N SER A 4 43.60 17.04 -23.99
CA SER A 4 42.48 16.12 -23.97
C SER A 4 42.33 15.60 -22.53
N LEU A 5 41.11 15.57 -22.01
CA LEU A 5 40.78 14.76 -20.85
C LEU A 5 39.43 14.11 -21.09
N LEU A 6 39.50 12.85 -21.53
CA LEU A 6 38.44 11.86 -21.45
C LEU A 6 37.98 11.75 -20.00
N VAL A 7 36.70 11.96 -19.74
CA VAL A 7 36.07 11.48 -18.51
C VAL A 7 35.10 10.38 -18.88
N ILE A 8 35.57 9.16 -18.66
CA ILE A 8 34.80 7.94 -18.54
C ILE A 8 33.90 8.12 -17.32
N ALA A 9 32.59 8.27 -17.52
CA ALA A 9 31.63 8.09 -16.45
C ALA A 9 31.23 6.61 -16.43
N ALA A 10 31.53 6.00 -15.30
CA ALA A 10 31.47 4.58 -15.05
C ALA A 10 30.07 3.97 -15.26
N ILE A 11 30.14 2.73 -15.68
CA ILE A 11 29.10 1.71 -15.74
C ILE A 11 28.49 1.51 -14.33
N LEU A 12 27.27 0.98 -14.32
CA LEU A 12 26.61 0.21 -13.24
C LEU A 12 25.65 1.00 -12.34
N PHE A 13 24.49 1.34 -12.88
CA PHE A 13 23.27 1.21 -12.06
C PHE A 13 22.83 -0.25 -12.12
N SER A 14 23.38 -1.01 -11.18
CA SER A 14 22.84 -2.29 -10.73
C SER A 14 21.35 -2.12 -10.44
N SER A 15 20.53 -2.75 -11.26
CA SER A 15 19.12 -2.95 -11.01
C SER A 15 18.98 -3.69 -9.67
N PRO A 16 18.23 -3.20 -8.68
CA PRO A 16 17.59 -4.11 -7.76
C PRO A 16 16.50 -4.83 -8.56
N LEU A 17 16.90 -5.97 -9.10
CA LEU A 17 16.01 -7.00 -9.57
C LEU A 17 15.06 -7.36 -8.40
N LYS A 18 13.76 -7.33 -8.72
CA LYS A 18 12.61 -7.90 -7.99
C LYS A 18 12.07 -7.09 -6.81
N ALA A 19 11.21 -6.14 -7.14
CA ALA A 19 9.81 -6.30 -6.79
C ALA A 19 9.01 -6.39 -8.09
N GLN A 20 9.11 -7.54 -8.77
CA GLN A 20 7.98 -8.00 -9.59
C GLN A 20 6.88 -8.29 -8.58
N VAL A 21 6.09 -7.27 -8.22
CA VAL A 21 4.80 -7.53 -7.58
C VAL A 21 4.01 -8.20 -8.68
N ASN A 22 3.77 -9.49 -8.51
CA ASN A 22 2.97 -10.30 -9.42
C ASN A 22 1.82 -9.44 -9.95
N SER A 23 1.86 -9.21 -11.26
CA SER A 23 0.64 -9.07 -12.03
C SER A 23 -0.02 -10.44 -12.04
N ASP A 24 -0.49 -10.87 -10.88
CA ASP A 24 -1.52 -11.90 -10.83
C ASP A 24 -2.75 -11.14 -11.31
N ASP A 25 -2.97 -11.29 -12.62
CA ASP A 25 -4.24 -11.11 -13.27
C ASP A 25 -5.26 -11.86 -12.41
N VAL A 26 -5.95 -11.15 -11.52
CA VAL A 26 -6.97 -11.71 -10.66
C VAL A 26 -8.15 -12.01 -11.57
N GLY A 27 -8.09 -13.16 -12.25
CA GLY A 27 -9.14 -13.66 -13.10
C GLY A 27 -10.47 -13.65 -12.34
N GLY A 28 -11.40 -12.85 -12.85
CA GLY A 28 -12.72 -12.61 -12.25
C GLY A 28 -13.10 -11.13 -12.43
N ASN A 29 -14.40 -10.83 -12.48
CA ASN A 29 -14.93 -9.46 -12.56
C ASN A 29 -14.69 -8.65 -11.26
N ASN A 30 -13.56 -8.84 -10.59
CA ASN A 30 -13.27 -8.26 -9.29
C ASN A 30 -13.07 -6.75 -9.41
N ILE A 31 -13.55 -6.04 -8.40
CA ILE A 31 -13.43 -4.59 -8.31
C ILE A 31 -12.22 -4.28 -7.43
N SER A 32 -11.27 -3.53 -7.97
CA SER A 32 -10.15 -3.02 -7.18
C SER A 32 -10.42 -1.60 -6.71
N SER A 33 -10.07 -1.32 -5.45
CA SER A 33 -10.17 0.01 -4.88
C SER A 33 -9.10 0.28 -3.84
N ILE A 34 -8.76 1.56 -3.69
CA ILE A 34 -7.88 2.04 -2.63
C ILE A 34 -8.77 2.68 -1.56
N ILE A 35 -8.70 2.12 -0.36
CA ILE A 35 -9.52 2.54 0.77
C ILE A 35 -8.62 3.09 1.87
N GLY A 36 -9.14 4.04 2.64
CA GLY A 36 -8.54 4.51 3.87
C GLY A 36 -9.34 4.06 5.08
N VAL A 37 -8.65 3.68 6.15
CA VAL A 37 -9.27 3.16 7.38
C VAL A 37 -8.69 3.89 8.59
N VAL A 38 -9.47 4.76 9.22
CA VAL A 38 -9.05 5.53 10.39
C VAL A 38 -9.69 4.96 11.64
N THR A 39 -8.86 4.47 12.54
CA THR A 39 -9.25 3.94 13.86
C THR A 39 -8.62 4.79 14.98
N SER A 40 -9.24 4.75 16.16
CA SER A 40 -8.69 5.36 17.38
C SER A 40 -7.49 4.58 17.94
N ASN A 41 -7.49 3.26 17.80
CA ASN A 41 -6.37 2.40 18.16
C ASN A 41 -5.49 2.12 16.92
N PRO A 42 -4.19 2.46 16.93
CA PRO A 42 -3.28 2.22 15.80
C PRO A 42 -3.14 0.74 15.42
N ASP A 43 -3.31 -0.19 16.37
CA ASP A 43 -3.16 -1.63 16.12
C ASP A 43 -4.33 -2.21 15.32
N ASP A 44 -5.49 -1.56 15.36
CA ASP A 44 -6.70 -2.05 14.67
C ASP A 44 -6.53 -2.05 13.16
N PHE A 45 -5.65 -1.21 12.60
CA PHE A 45 -5.37 -1.23 11.17
C PHE A 45 -4.86 -2.60 10.70
N TYR A 46 -3.95 -3.23 11.46
CA TYR A 46 -3.44 -4.57 11.14
C TYR A 46 -4.48 -5.65 11.34
N LYS A 47 -5.32 -5.51 12.37
CA LYS A 47 -6.40 -6.46 12.62
C LYS A 47 -7.50 -6.38 11.54
N ILE A 48 -7.78 -5.19 11.04
CA ILE A 48 -8.69 -4.96 9.90
C ILE A 48 -8.09 -5.57 8.63
N LYS A 49 -6.81 -5.32 8.34
CA LYS A 49 -6.11 -5.98 7.23
C LYS A 49 -6.25 -7.50 7.32
N ASN A 50 -5.99 -8.09 8.50
CA ASN A 50 -6.12 -9.52 8.71
C ASN A 50 -7.57 -10.00 8.54
N LEU A 51 -8.57 -9.27 9.05
CA LEU A 51 -9.99 -9.59 8.82
C LEU A 51 -10.28 -9.71 7.32
N LEU A 52 -9.83 -8.73 6.53
CA LEU A 52 -10.08 -8.72 5.08
C LEU A 52 -9.37 -9.85 4.34
N ASP A 53 -8.15 -10.23 4.72
CA ASP A 53 -7.44 -11.37 4.10
C ASP A 53 -8.11 -12.73 4.36
N TYR A 54 -8.82 -12.87 5.48
CA TYR A 54 -9.56 -14.08 5.82
C TYR A 54 -11.04 -14.02 5.41
N THR A 55 -11.49 -12.90 4.83
CA THR A 55 -12.86 -12.74 4.35
C THR A 55 -12.96 -13.28 2.93
N GLU A 56 -13.82 -14.28 2.72
CA GLU A 56 -14.11 -14.80 1.39
C GLU A 56 -14.58 -13.67 0.46
N GLY A 57 -14.03 -13.63 -0.76
CA GLY A 57 -14.39 -12.61 -1.74
C GLY A 57 -13.69 -11.26 -1.54
N VAL A 58 -12.77 -11.13 -0.59
CA VAL A 58 -11.91 -9.94 -0.44
C VAL A 58 -10.44 -10.37 -0.45
N SER A 59 -9.58 -9.52 -0.99
CA SER A 59 -8.12 -9.68 -0.92
C SER A 59 -7.47 -8.32 -0.73
N VAL A 60 -6.52 -8.22 0.21
CA VAL A 60 -5.70 -7.01 0.36
C VAL A 60 -4.47 -7.16 -0.53
N LEU A 61 -4.41 -6.36 -1.60
CA LEU A 61 -3.33 -6.40 -2.59
C LEU A 61 -2.07 -5.71 -2.06
N ASP A 62 -2.23 -4.55 -1.44
CA ASP A 62 -1.13 -3.72 -0.92
C ASP A 62 -1.64 -2.91 0.28
N TYR A 63 -0.78 -2.54 1.23
CA TYR A 63 -1.17 -1.67 2.36
C TYR A 63 -0.07 -0.70 2.78
N CYS A 64 -0.48 0.39 3.41
CA CYS A 64 0.32 1.56 3.73
C CYS A 64 -0.02 2.07 5.14
N PHE A 65 0.71 1.61 6.14
CA PHE A 65 0.34 1.81 7.55
C PHE A 65 0.26 3.30 7.95
N GLN A 66 1.24 4.10 7.57
CA GLN A 66 1.28 5.54 7.90
C GLN A 66 0.17 6.32 7.22
N GLY A 67 -0.12 6.01 5.95
CA GLY A 67 -1.25 6.59 5.24
C GLY A 67 -2.60 6.05 5.71
N LYS A 68 -2.59 4.97 6.51
CA LYS A 68 -3.75 4.14 6.83
C LYS A 68 -4.57 3.78 5.59
N LEU A 69 -3.87 3.43 4.51
CA LEU A 69 -4.46 3.08 3.22
C LEU A 69 -4.24 1.60 2.89
N MET A 70 -5.19 0.98 2.21
CA MET A 70 -5.09 -0.38 1.67
C MET A 70 -5.67 -0.42 0.26
N THR A 71 -4.98 -1.11 -0.65
CA THR A 71 -5.56 -1.52 -1.93
C THR A 71 -6.25 -2.86 -1.73
N ILE A 72 -7.55 -2.89 -1.94
CA ILE A 72 -8.36 -4.11 -1.88
C ILE A 72 -8.83 -4.52 -3.27
N SER A 73 -9.09 -5.81 -3.42
CA SER A 73 -9.82 -6.42 -4.54
C SER A 73 -10.99 -7.19 -3.94
N PHE A 74 -12.19 -7.02 -4.46
CA PHE A 74 -13.36 -7.76 -3.98
C PHE A 74 -14.23 -8.30 -5.10
N ASN A 75 -14.86 -9.45 -4.84
CA ASN A 75 -15.75 -10.12 -5.78
C ASN A 75 -17.18 -9.51 -5.70
N PRO A 76 -17.69 -8.92 -6.80
CA PRO A 76 -19.03 -8.32 -6.84
C PRO A 76 -20.19 -9.30 -6.61
N GLU A 77 -19.96 -10.60 -6.74
CA GLU A 77 -20.97 -11.62 -6.41
C GLU A 77 -21.20 -11.77 -4.90
N ILE A 78 -20.20 -11.40 -4.08
CA ILE A 78 -20.26 -11.47 -2.62
C ILE A 78 -20.45 -10.06 -2.03
N PHE A 79 -19.64 -9.10 -2.47
CA PHE A 79 -19.70 -7.69 -2.07
C PHE A 79 -20.05 -6.83 -3.27
N ARG A 80 -21.32 -6.46 -3.42
CA ARG A 80 -21.82 -5.78 -4.64
C ARG A 80 -21.18 -4.43 -4.85
N GLU A 81 -20.84 -3.76 -3.75
CA GLU A 81 -20.20 -2.46 -3.75
C GLU A 81 -19.19 -2.33 -2.61
N GLU A 82 -18.29 -1.35 -2.74
CA GLU A 82 -17.26 -1.06 -1.75
C GLU A 82 -17.84 -0.75 -0.35
N ASN A 83 -19.02 -0.14 -0.28
CA ASN A 83 -19.66 0.18 0.99
C ASN A 83 -19.98 -1.08 1.80
N GLU A 84 -20.31 -2.21 1.16
CA GLU A 84 -20.57 -3.46 1.88
C GLU A 84 -19.28 -3.99 2.55
N VAL A 85 -18.11 -3.72 1.95
CA VAL A 85 -16.81 -3.99 2.60
C VAL A 85 -16.58 -3.03 3.78
N PHE A 86 -17.01 -1.77 3.67
CA PHE A 86 -16.95 -0.81 4.78
C PHE A 86 -17.88 -1.22 5.94
N ASP A 87 -19.08 -1.71 5.63
CA ASP A 87 -20.03 -2.21 6.61
C ASP A 87 -19.48 -3.44 7.34
N LEU A 88 -18.82 -4.35 6.62
CA LEU A 88 -18.09 -5.46 7.24
C LEU A 88 -17.05 -4.95 8.23
N ILE A 89 -16.18 -4.02 7.83
CA ILE A 89 -15.12 -3.48 8.71
C ILE A 89 -15.74 -2.83 9.96
N THR A 90 -16.76 -2.00 9.78
CA THR A 90 -17.39 -1.25 10.88
C THR A 90 -18.22 -2.15 11.81
N SER A 91 -18.68 -3.31 11.35
CA SER A 91 -19.35 -4.30 12.21
C SER A 91 -18.42 -4.93 13.28
N TYR A 92 -17.13 -5.08 12.96
CA TYR A 92 -16.11 -5.59 13.90
C TYR A 92 -15.35 -4.48 14.62
N TYR A 93 -15.21 -3.31 13.97
CA TYR A 93 -14.46 -2.16 14.47
C TYR A 93 -15.36 -0.92 14.43
N VAL A 94 -16.28 -0.82 15.38
CA VAL A 94 -17.35 0.20 15.43
C VAL A 94 -16.84 1.65 15.36
N ASN A 95 -15.60 1.90 15.79
CA ASN A 95 -14.97 3.22 15.76
C ASN A 95 -14.15 3.48 14.47
N ALA A 96 -14.08 2.52 13.56
CA ALA A 96 -13.39 2.68 12.29
C ALA A 96 -14.18 3.61 11.37
N LYS A 97 -13.47 4.51 10.69
CA LYS A 97 -14.01 5.33 9.60
C LYS A 97 -13.35 4.90 8.30
N CYS A 98 -14.15 4.41 7.37
CA CYS A 98 -13.71 3.97 6.06
C CYS A 98 -14.02 5.04 5.00
N TYR A 99 -13.16 5.18 4.00
CA TYR A 99 -13.41 6.08 2.87
C TYR A 99 -12.67 5.62 1.61
N ARG A 100 -13.23 5.92 0.44
CA ARG A 100 -12.54 5.76 -0.84
C ARG A 100 -11.43 6.79 -1.00
N LYS A 101 -10.27 6.36 -1.47
CA LYS A 101 -9.20 7.25 -1.90
C LYS A 101 -8.99 7.13 -3.41
N ILE A 102 -9.41 8.17 -4.14
CA ILE A 102 -9.23 8.22 -5.60
C ILE A 102 -7.79 8.62 -5.91
N MET A 103 -6.99 7.66 -6.39
CA MET A 103 -5.63 7.87 -6.91
C MET A 103 -5.19 6.70 -7.79
N SER A 104 -4.16 6.88 -8.62
CA SER A 104 -3.55 5.76 -9.34
C SER A 104 -2.70 4.88 -8.41
N ARG A 105 -2.47 3.63 -8.82
CA ARG A 105 -1.61 2.70 -8.09
C ARG A 105 -0.16 3.19 -8.02
N GLU A 106 0.37 3.85 -9.06
CA GLU A 106 1.73 4.41 -8.97
C GLU A 106 1.83 5.54 -7.95
N VAL A 107 0.81 6.41 -7.89
CA VAL A 107 0.76 7.50 -6.90
C VAL A 107 0.70 6.93 -5.49
N TYR A 108 -0.13 5.91 -5.27
CA TYR A 108 -0.22 5.17 -4.02
C TYR A 108 1.14 4.59 -3.61
N ASN A 109 1.77 3.80 -4.48
CA ASN A 109 3.06 3.16 -4.20
C ASN A 109 4.13 4.20 -3.86
N ARG A 110 4.19 5.31 -4.61
CA ARG A 110 5.13 6.39 -4.34
C ARG A 110 4.88 7.04 -2.98
N GLN A 111 3.63 7.27 -2.58
CA GLN A 111 3.32 7.80 -1.25
C GLN A 111 3.78 6.85 -0.14
N CYS A 112 3.56 5.55 -0.29
CA CYS A 112 3.94 4.58 0.71
C CYS A 112 5.46 4.45 0.87
N GLN A 113 6.20 4.44 -0.25
CA GLN A 113 7.66 4.43 -0.21
C GLN A 113 8.24 5.71 0.40
N ASN A 114 7.65 6.86 0.11
CA ASN A 114 8.08 8.14 0.69
C ASN A 114 7.90 8.16 2.22
N GLU A 115 6.80 7.63 2.74
CA GLU A 115 6.58 7.56 4.19
C GLU A 115 7.51 6.56 4.89
N LEU A 116 7.80 5.41 4.27
CA LEU A 116 8.80 4.45 4.77
C LEU A 116 10.21 5.08 4.81
N ALA A 117 10.58 5.84 3.78
CA ALA A 117 11.88 6.52 3.73
C ALA A 117 12.04 7.55 4.85
N LYS A 118 11.00 8.32 5.18
CA LYS A 118 11.01 9.29 6.29
C LYS A 118 11.23 8.62 7.65
N GLN A 119 10.67 7.43 7.86
CA GLN A 119 10.87 6.68 9.11
C GLN A 119 12.32 6.23 9.26
N ASN A 120 12.90 5.65 8.21
CA ASN A 120 14.28 5.16 8.24
C ASN A 120 15.30 6.30 8.50
N GLN A 121 15.02 7.51 8.05
CA GLN A 121 15.83 8.69 8.36
C GLN A 121 15.71 9.12 9.83
N ASN A 122 14.49 9.13 10.38
CA ASN A 122 14.24 9.52 11.77
C ASN A 122 14.79 8.51 12.78
N THR A 123 14.74 7.20 12.48
CA THR A 123 15.33 6.16 13.33
C THR A 123 16.86 6.27 13.39
N ASN A 124 17.52 6.61 12.27
CA ASN A 124 18.97 6.81 12.24
C ASN A 124 19.44 8.06 13.00
N HIS A 125 18.61 9.09 13.12
CA HIS A 125 18.91 10.27 13.93
C HIS A 125 18.73 10.06 15.45
N GLN A 126 17.92 9.08 15.86
CA GLN A 126 17.75 8.75 17.28
C GLN A 126 18.82 7.79 17.82
N SER A 127 19.54 7.06 16.96
CA SER A 127 20.59 6.13 17.39
C SER A 127 21.96 6.78 17.65
N THR A 128 22.06 8.12 17.52
CA THR A 128 23.32 8.89 17.73
C THR A 128 23.23 9.89 18.89
N LYS A 129 22.37 9.66 19.89
CA LYS A 129 22.33 10.45 21.12
C LYS A 129 22.55 9.59 22.36
#